data_AF-K7KZW4-F1
#
_entry.id   AF-K7KZW4-F1
#
_cell.length_a   1.000
_cell.length_b   1.000
_cell.length_c   1.000
_cell.angle_alpha   90.00
_cell.angle_beta   90.00
_cell.angle_gamma   90.00
#
_symmetry.space_group_name_H-M   'P 1'
#
loop_
_entity.id
_entity.type
_entity.pdbx_description
1 polymer ?
#
loop_
_entity_poly.entity_id
_entity_poly.type
_entity_poly.pdbx_seq_one_letter_code
_entity_poly.pdbx_strand_id
1 'polypeptide(L)'
;MSFGDNTLVGYWPAELFTHLADHATMVEWGGEVVNSRTNGQHTFIQMGSGHFAEDGFGKASYFRNLQIVDTDNSLSSVQSISTLAENTNCYDIKSYYSNELSIIIISFQFL
;
A
#
# COMPACT_ATOMS: atom_id res chain seq x y z
N MET A 1 5.86 17.48 -4.02
CA MET A 1 5.10 17.19 -2.79
C MET A 1 5.83 17.81 -1.60
N SER A 2 5.10 18.47 -0.69
CA SER A 2 5.65 18.97 0.57
C SER A 2 4.92 18.33 1.76
N PHE A 3 5.60 18.20 2.88
CA PHE A 3 5.07 17.68 4.13
C PHE A 3 5.21 18.74 5.24
N GLY A 4 4.16 18.90 6.05
CA GLY A 4 4.13 19.85 7.16
C GLY A 4 4.41 21.29 6.72
N ASP A 5 5.39 21.93 7.37
CA ASP A 5 5.83 23.31 7.11
C ASP A 5 6.62 23.45 5.79
N ASN A 6 6.04 23.00 4.68
CA ASN A 6 6.64 23.03 3.34
C ASN A 6 7.96 22.26 3.18
N THR A 7 8.17 21.20 3.97
CA THR A 7 9.36 20.35 3.78
C THR A 7 9.21 19.55 2.49
N LEU A 8 10.06 19.82 1.50
CA LEU A 8 10.07 19.08 0.24
C LEU A 8 10.50 17.62 0.52
N VAL A 9 9.60 16.65 0.31
CA VAL A 9 9.89 15.22 0.50
C VAL A 9 10.67 14.63 -0.69
N GLY A 10 10.75 15.39 -1.79
CA GLY A 10 11.35 14.96 -3.06
C GLY A 10 10.29 14.58 -4.09
N TYR A 11 10.72 14.33 -5.31
CA TYR A 11 9.91 13.79 -6.39
C TYR A 11 10.80 12.98 -7.33
N TRP A 12 10.22 12.01 -8.04
CA TRP A 12 10.92 11.32 -9.11
C TRP A 12 10.69 12.07 -10.43
N PRO A 13 11.74 12.49 -11.15
CA PRO A 13 11.60 13.11 -12.46
C PRO A 13 10.91 12.19 -13.47
N ALA A 14 10.06 12.77 -14.32
CA ALA A 14 9.28 12.02 -15.33
C ALA A 14 10.18 11.26 -16.32
N GLU A 15 11.37 11.80 -16.59
CA GLU A 15 12.36 11.24 -17.52
C GLU A 15 12.92 9.89 -17.08
N LEU A 16 12.72 9.50 -15.80
CA LEU A 16 13.11 8.19 -15.31
C LEU A 16 12.14 7.07 -15.72
N PHE A 17 10.93 7.42 -16.18
CA PHE A 17 9.88 6.45 -16.46
C PHE A 17 9.57 6.38 -17.95
N THR A 18 9.37 5.16 -18.47
CA THR A 18 8.97 4.96 -19.86
C THR A 18 7.46 4.96 -20.06
N HIS A 19 6.70 4.54 -19.04
CA HIS A 19 5.25 4.38 -19.12
C HIS A 19 4.46 5.29 -18.16
N LEU A 20 5.15 5.95 -17.22
CA LEU A 20 4.55 6.81 -16.20
C LEU A 20 5.01 8.28 -16.32
N ALA A 21 5.64 8.65 -17.45
CA ALA A 21 6.15 10.00 -17.66
C ALA A 21 5.05 11.05 -17.83
N ASP A 22 3.90 10.66 -18.39
CA ASP A 22 2.76 11.54 -18.63
C ASP A 22 1.73 11.44 -17.49
N HIS A 23 1.19 10.24 -17.27
CA HIS A 23 0.25 9.96 -16.18
C HIS A 23 0.25 8.49 -15.79
N ALA A 24 -0.31 8.18 -14.62
CA ALA A 24 -0.64 6.82 -14.19
C ALA A 24 -2.10 6.51 -14.51
N THR A 25 -2.38 5.29 -14.97
CA THR A 25 -3.75 4.77 -15.15
C THR A 25 -4.21 3.89 -13.99
N MET A 26 -3.30 3.56 -13.07
CA MET A 26 -3.55 2.76 -11.89
C MET A 26 -2.68 3.26 -10.73
N VAL A 27 -3.25 3.25 -9.53
CA VAL A 27 -2.56 3.58 -8.27
C VAL A 27 -2.74 2.41 -7.31
N GLU A 28 -1.65 1.95 -6.73
CA GLU A 28 -1.63 0.81 -5.83
C GLU A 28 -0.98 1.18 -4.50
N TRP A 29 -1.50 0.62 -3.41
CA TRP A 29 -0.90 0.68 -2.08
C TRP A 29 -0.68 -0.74 -1.60
N GLY A 30 0.50 -1.02 -1.08
CA GLY A 30 0.81 -2.36 -0.62
C GLY A 30 2.24 -2.49 -0.14
N GLY A 31 2.67 -3.73 -0.06
CA GLY A 31 4.05 -4.11 0.08
C GLY A 31 4.28 -5.42 -0.65
N GLU A 32 5.50 -5.64 -1.08
CA GLU A 32 5.92 -6.83 -1.81
C GLU A 32 6.96 -7.58 -0.99
N VAL A 33 6.88 -8.91 -1.00
CA VAL A 33 7.88 -9.78 -0.40
C VAL A 33 8.44 -10.69 -1.48
N VAL A 34 9.68 -10.43 -1.90
CA VAL A 34 10.36 -11.24 -2.91
C VAL A 34 11.19 -12.32 -2.22
N ASN A 35 10.99 -13.58 -2.61
CA ASN A 35 11.82 -14.71 -2.19
C ASN A 35 12.45 -15.41 -3.40
N SER A 36 13.77 -15.28 -3.54
CA SER A 36 14.55 -15.90 -4.62
C SER A 36 15.35 -17.14 -4.18
N ARG A 37 15.10 -17.70 -2.98
CA ARG A 37 15.83 -18.87 -2.48
C ARG A 37 15.40 -20.17 -3.19
N THR A 38 16.37 -21.03 -3.48
CA THR A 38 16.22 -22.24 -4.33
C THR A 38 15.28 -23.33 -3.80
N ASN A 39 14.81 -23.23 -2.56
CA ASN A 39 13.97 -24.26 -1.94
C ASN A 39 12.58 -23.74 -1.51
N GLY A 40 12.19 -22.54 -1.93
CA GLY A 40 10.90 -21.94 -1.56
C GLY A 40 10.74 -21.62 -0.07
N GLN A 41 11.75 -21.86 0.77
CA GLN A 41 11.72 -21.46 2.16
C GLN A 41 11.64 -19.94 2.25
N HIS A 42 10.59 -19.44 2.92
CA HIS A 42 10.34 -18.01 3.12
C HIS A 42 11.62 -17.28 3.55
N THR A 43 11.77 -16.04 3.09
CA THR A 43 12.91 -15.23 3.50
C THR A 43 12.88 -15.05 5.02
N PHE A 44 14.05 -15.05 5.67
CA PHE A 44 14.16 -14.71 7.09
C PHE A 44 13.77 -13.24 7.36
N ILE A 45 13.48 -12.45 6.32
CA ILE A 45 13.08 -11.06 6.51
C ILE A 45 11.84 -11.12 7.39
N GLN A 46 11.92 -10.44 8.53
CA GLN A 46 10.81 -10.35 9.44
C GLN A 46 10.01 -9.10 9.09
N MET A 47 8.87 -9.24 8.42
CA MET A 47 7.95 -8.12 8.19
C MET A 47 6.57 -8.43 8.77
N GLY A 48 6.00 -7.43 9.43
CA GLY A 48 4.67 -7.50 10.03
C GLY A 48 4.67 -7.87 11.51
N SER A 49 3.50 -8.32 11.97
CA SER A 49 3.19 -8.54 13.39
C SER A 49 2.82 -9.99 13.72
N GLY A 50 2.63 -10.84 12.70
CA GLY A 50 2.15 -12.22 12.87
C GLY A 50 0.63 -12.34 13.04
N HIS A 51 -0.11 -11.24 12.95
CA HIS A 51 -1.55 -11.20 13.15
C HIS A 51 -2.27 -10.94 11.82
N PHE A 52 -3.35 -11.65 11.50
CA PHE A 52 -4.16 -11.38 10.28
C PHE A 52 -4.84 -10.00 10.37
N ALA A 53 -5.25 -9.44 9.24
CA ALA A 53 -5.92 -8.15 9.13
C ALA A 53 -7.27 -8.13 9.87
N GLU A 54 -7.89 -9.29 10.10
CA GLU A 54 -9.09 -9.44 10.95
C GLU A 54 -8.87 -9.09 12.42
N ASP A 55 -7.64 -9.21 12.94
CA ASP A 55 -7.30 -8.80 14.31
C ASP A 55 -7.34 -7.26 14.47
N GLY A 56 -7.36 -6.53 13.35
CA GLY A 56 -7.67 -5.11 13.29
C GLY A 56 -6.58 -4.18 13.85
N PHE A 57 -7.02 -3.02 14.33
CA PHE A 57 -6.14 -1.92 14.70
C PHE A 57 -5.22 -2.26 15.88
N GLY A 58 -3.94 -1.91 15.74
CA GLY A 58 -2.91 -2.19 16.74
C GLY A 58 -2.38 -3.62 16.69
N LYS A 59 -2.94 -4.48 15.83
CA LYS A 59 -2.47 -5.84 15.56
C LYS A 59 -1.91 -5.97 14.16
N ALA A 60 -2.57 -5.42 13.15
CA ALA A 60 -2.07 -5.36 11.77
C ALA A 60 -1.68 -3.94 11.35
N SER A 61 -0.85 -3.82 10.32
CA SER A 61 -0.53 -2.54 9.70
C SER A 61 -1.72 -2.02 8.89
N TYR A 62 -1.82 -0.71 8.72
CA TYR A 62 -2.90 -0.13 7.92
C TYR A 62 -2.47 1.17 7.25
N PHE A 63 -3.11 1.45 6.11
CA PHE A 63 -3.15 2.74 5.45
C PHE A 63 -4.51 3.38 5.72
N ARG A 64 -4.52 4.69 5.96
CA ARG A 64 -5.75 5.46 6.16
C ARG A 64 -5.68 6.77 5.40
N ASN A 65 -6.83 7.39 5.16
CA ASN A 65 -6.95 8.68 4.47
C ASN A 65 -6.31 8.62 3.06
N LEU A 66 -6.58 7.53 2.34
CA LEU A 66 -6.05 7.35 0.99
C LEU A 66 -6.66 8.38 0.05
N GLN A 67 -5.79 9.17 -0.57
CA GLN A 67 -6.13 10.19 -1.53
C GLN A 67 -5.21 10.08 -2.74
N ILE A 68 -5.75 10.45 -3.90
CA ILE A 68 -5.02 10.57 -5.15
C ILE A 68 -5.06 12.02 -5.61
N VAL A 69 -4.02 12.43 -6.33
CA VAL A 69 -4.00 13.72 -7.01
C VAL A 69 -4.55 13.52 -8.42
N ASP A 70 -5.63 14.21 -8.75
CA ASP A 70 -6.25 14.15 -10.09
C ASP A 70 -5.66 15.22 -11.03
N THR A 71 -6.11 15.24 -12.28
CA THR A 71 -5.68 16.10 -13.38
C THR A 71 -5.77 17.60 -13.09
N ASP A 72 -6.64 18.02 -12.18
CA ASP A 72 -6.76 19.40 -11.71
C ASP A 72 -5.83 19.73 -10.53
N ASN A 73 -4.92 18.82 -10.19
CA ASN A 73 -4.00 18.89 -9.05
C ASN A 73 -4.74 19.00 -7.70
N SER A 74 -5.97 18.48 -7.61
CA SER A 74 -6.74 18.37 -6.38
C SER A 74 -6.58 16.99 -5.73
N LEU A 75 -6.68 16.95 -4.40
CA LEU A 75 -6.71 15.69 -3.65
C LEU A 75 -8.14 15.15 -3.60
N SER A 76 -8.32 13.94 -4.13
CA SER A 76 -9.59 13.22 -4.12
C SER A 76 -9.47 11.95 -3.29
N SER A 77 -10.43 11.74 -2.39
CA SER A 77 -10.51 10.50 -1.60
C SER A 77 -10.78 9.31 -2.51
N VAL A 78 -10.04 8.22 -2.31
CA VAL A 78 -10.17 7.01 -3.13
C VAL A 78 -11.48 6.33 -2.82
N GLN A 79 -12.31 6.15 -3.84
CA GLN A 79 -13.56 5.40 -3.79
C GLN A 79 -13.33 4.00 -4.39
N SER A 80 -13.97 2.97 -3.81
CA SER A 80 -13.97 1.60 -4.34
C SER A 80 -12.57 0.97 -4.53
N ILE A 81 -11.95 0.58 -3.42
CA ILE A 81 -10.63 -0.08 -3.43
C ILE A 81 -10.80 -1.58 -3.70
N SER A 82 -10.08 -2.08 -4.71
CA SER A 82 -9.86 -3.52 -4.89
C SER A 82 -8.65 -3.97 -4.07
N THR A 83 -8.70 -5.18 -3.53
CA THR A 83 -7.64 -5.76 -2.71
C THR A 83 -7.18 -7.09 -3.29
N LEU A 84 -5.87 -7.33 -3.31
CA LEU A 84 -5.27 -8.56 -3.83
C LEU A 84 -4.18 -9.05 -2.88
N ALA A 85 -4.23 -10.33 -2.51
CA ALA A 85 -3.19 -11.01 -1.76
C ALA A 85 -2.94 -12.37 -2.40
N GLU A 86 -1.72 -12.60 -2.92
CA GLU A 86 -1.39 -13.84 -3.65
C GLU A 86 -1.25 -15.06 -2.74
N ASN A 87 -0.83 -14.88 -1.48
CA ASN A 87 -0.66 -15.97 -0.52
C ASN A 87 -1.40 -15.66 0.79
N THR A 88 -2.72 -15.83 0.76
CA THR A 88 -3.64 -15.50 1.87
C THR A 88 -3.38 -16.26 3.17
N ASN A 89 -2.61 -17.35 3.12
CA ASN A 89 -2.19 -18.08 4.32
C ASN A 89 -1.00 -17.41 5.04
N CYS A 90 -0.32 -16.48 4.38
CA CYS A 90 0.85 -15.75 4.91
C CYS A 90 0.58 -14.26 5.11
N TYR A 91 -0.38 -13.69 4.40
CA TYR A 91 -0.76 -12.28 4.51
C TYR A 91 -2.16 -12.08 3.95
N ASP A 92 -2.94 -11.22 4.59
CA ASP A 92 -4.27 -10.87 4.13
C ASP A 92 -4.51 -9.37 4.20
N ILE A 93 -5.56 -8.94 3.50
CA ILE A 93 -5.94 -7.54 3.37
C ILE A 93 -7.43 -7.42 3.67
N LYS A 94 -7.80 -6.43 4.49
CA LYS A 94 -9.18 -6.00 4.69
C LYS A 94 -9.29 -4.52 4.36
N SER A 95 -10.23 -4.17 3.48
CA SER A 95 -10.58 -2.78 3.22
C SER A 95 -11.86 -2.41 3.94
N TYR A 96 -11.89 -1.20 4.48
CA TYR A 96 -13.07 -0.59 5.08
C TYR A 96 -13.26 0.79 4.44
N TYR A 97 -14.48 1.06 3.99
CA TYR A 97 -14.83 2.32 3.34
C TYR A 97 -16.02 2.96 4.05
N SER A 98 -15.89 4.24 4.34
CA SER A 98 -17.00 5.16 4.59
C SER A 98 -16.84 6.38 3.68
N ASN A 99 -17.89 7.19 3.54
CA ASN A 99 -17.84 8.40 2.71
C ASN A 99 -16.72 9.40 3.08
N GLU A 100 -16.15 9.26 4.28
CA GLU A 100 -15.06 10.13 4.75
C GLU A 100 -13.74 9.40 4.93
N LEU A 101 -13.73 8.06 4.94
CA LEU A 101 -12.58 7.30 5.37
C LEU A 101 -12.41 5.99 4.59
N SER A 102 -11.32 5.91 3.85
CA SER A 102 -10.80 4.69 3.26
C SER A 102 -9.67 4.16 4.13
N ILE A 103 -9.83 2.95 4.66
CA ILE A 103 -8.80 2.23 5.42
C ILE A 103 -8.48 0.93 4.70
N ILE A 104 -7.20 0.68 4.46
CA ILE A 104 -6.70 -0.63 4.06
C ILE A 104 -5.90 -1.18 5.22
N ILE A 105 -6.35 -2.27 5.83
CA ILE A 105 -5.56 -3.04 6.80
C ILE A 105 -4.81 -4.10 6.00
N ILE A 106 -3.49 -4.03 6.03
CA ILE A 106 -2.59 -5.01 5.41
C ILE A 106 -1.84 -5.72 6.52
N SER A 107 -1.97 -7.04 6.57
CA SER A 107 -1.15 -7.87 7.43
C SER A 107 -0.01 -8.49 6.64
N PHE A 108 1.18 -8.55 7.25
CA PHE A 108 2.20 -9.53 6.90
C PHE A 108 2.34 -10.47 8.10
N GLN A 109 2.23 -11.77 7.85
CA GLN A 109 2.38 -12.78 8.88
C GLN A 109 3.64 -13.60 8.68
N PHE A 110 4.13 -14.09 9.81
CA PHE A 110 5.30 -14.94 9.90
C PHE A 110 4.88 -16.41 9.81
N LEU A 111 5.67 -17.21 9.09
CA LEU A 111 5.82 -18.65 9.33
C LEU A 111 7.26 -18.91 9.78
#